data_AF-A0A9N7NB14-F1
#
_entry.id   AF-A0A9N7NB14-F1
#
_cell.length_a   1.000
_cell.length_b   1.000
_cell.length_c   1.000
_cell.angle_alpha   90.00
_cell.angle_beta   90.00
_cell.angle_gamma   90.00
#
_symmetry.space_group_name_H-M   'P 1'
#
loop_
_entity.id
_entity.type
_entity.pdbx_description
1 polymer ?
#
loop_
_entity_poly.entity_id
_entity_poly.type
_entity_poly.pdbx_seq_one_letter_code
_entity_poly.pdbx_strand_id
1 'polypeptide(L)'
;ELYQKALTVKSAIPHPRIMGIIRECGGKMHMAERQWAEAATDFFEAFKNYDEAGNHRRIQCLKYLVLANMLMESEVNPFDDQEAKP
;
A
#
# COMPACT_ATOMS: atom_id res chain seq x y z
N GLU A 1 -1.54 16.05 6.43
CA GLU A 1 -0.41 16.88 5.89
C GLU A 1 0.94 16.15 5.79
N LEU A 2 1.44 15.51 6.86
CA LEU A 2 2.77 14.89 6.85
C LEU A 2 2.95 13.84 5.74
N TYR A 3 1.92 13.00 5.53
CA TYR A 3 1.92 11.98 4.47
C TYR A 3 2.13 12.60 3.08
N GLN A 4 1.34 13.62 2.72
CA GLN A 4 1.46 14.32 1.45
C GLN A 4 2.85 14.97 1.27
N LYS A 5 3.40 15.57 2.33
CA LYS A 5 4.77 16.11 2.31
C LYS A 5 5.81 15.00 2.09
N ALA A 6 5.65 13.84 2.72
CA ALA A 6 6.55 12.70 2.54
C ALA A 6 6.56 12.17 1.10
N LEU A 7 5.40 12.17 0.41
CA LEU A 7 5.31 11.79 -1.02
C LEU A 7 6.08 12.73 -1.95
N THR A 8 6.25 14.01 -1.57
CA THR A 8 6.98 14.99 -2.37
C THR A 8 8.49 14.89 -2.25
N VAL A 9 9.00 14.11 -1.30
CA VAL A 9 10.45 13.95 -1.08
C VAL A 9 11.04 13.13 -2.22
N LYS A 10 11.58 13.83 -3.22
CA LYS A 10 12.37 13.24 -4.30
C LYS A 10 13.82 13.11 -3.84
N SER A 11 14.21 11.93 -3.37
CA SER A 11 15.63 11.57 -3.38
C SER A 11 16.03 11.09 -4.78
N ALA A 12 17.32 11.14 -5.13
CA ALA A 12 17.79 10.68 -6.44
C ALA A 12 17.37 9.23 -6.74
N ILE A 13 17.22 8.40 -5.70
CA ILE A 13 16.62 7.06 -5.75
C ILE A 13 15.95 6.79 -4.39
N PRO A 14 14.61 6.88 -4.27
CA PRO A 14 13.92 6.47 -3.05
C PRO A 14 14.07 4.95 -2.86
N HIS A 15 14.65 4.52 -1.75
CA HIS A 15 14.78 3.08 -1.47
C HIS A 15 13.38 2.46 -1.29
N PRO A 16 13.04 1.34 -1.96
CA PRO A 16 11.68 0.75 -1.93
C PRO A 16 11.14 0.56 -0.51
N ARG A 17 11.97 0.05 0.42
CA ARG A 17 11.64 -0.03 1.86
C ARG A 17 11.11 1.28 2.47
N ILE A 18 11.71 2.43 2.19
CA ILE A 18 11.28 3.72 2.75
C ILE A 18 9.93 4.11 2.16
N MET A 19 9.77 3.94 0.85
CA MET A 19 8.52 4.26 0.16
C MET A 19 7.39 3.33 0.61
N GLY A 20 7.68 2.05 0.86
CA GLY A 20 6.74 1.10 1.45
C GLY A 20 6.21 1.54 2.82
N ILE A 21 7.07 2.09 3.68
CA ILE A 21 6.66 2.65 4.98
C ILE A 21 5.74 3.85 4.80
N ILE A 22 6.11 4.79 3.92
CA ILE A 22 5.32 6.00 3.66
C ILE A 22 3.92 5.62 3.15
N ARG A 23 3.85 4.72 2.16
CA ARG A 23 2.61 4.24 1.57
C ARG A 23 1.75 3.45 2.55
N GLU A 24 2.34 2.57 3.36
CA GLU A 24 1.60 1.82 4.39
C GLU A 24 0.93 2.75 5.41
N CYS A 25 1.62 3.83 5.81
CA CYS A 25 1.06 4.86 6.67
C CYS A 25 -0.07 5.64 5.96
N GLY A 26 0.09 5.96 4.68
CA GLY A 26 -0.95 6.57 3.85
C GLY A 26 -2.22 5.72 3.78
N GLY A 27 -2.07 4.42 3.51
CA GLY A 27 -3.20 3.48 3.48
C GLY A 27 -3.95 3.42 4.81
N LYS A 28 -3.24 3.38 5.94
CA LYS A 28 -3.86 3.41 7.28
C LYS A 28 -4.59 4.72 7.58
N MET A 29 -4.04 5.85 7.14
CA MET A 29 -4.69 7.16 7.27
C MET A 29 -6.01 7.18 6.47
N HIS A 30 -5.97 6.78 5.20
CA HIS A 30 -7.18 6.72 4.36
C HIS A 30 -8.24 5.74 4.91
N MET A 31 -7.82 4.61 5.49
CA MET A 31 -8.75 3.70 6.20
C MET A 31 -9.47 4.40 7.37
N ALA A 32 -8.77 5.22 8.15
CA ALA A 32 -9.38 5.96 9.25
C ALA A 32 -10.39 7.01 8.75
N GLU A 33 -10.13 7.59 7.58
CA GLU A 33 -10.99 8.58 6.92
C GLU A 33 -12.11 7.96 6.05
N ARG A 34 -12.22 6.62 6.01
CA ARG A 34 -13.17 5.86 5.19
C ARG A 34 -13.00 6.05 3.68
N GLN A 35 -11.79 6.41 3.26
CA GLN A 35 -11.37 6.56 1.87
C GLN A 35 -10.80 5.23 1.37
N TRP A 36 -11.68 4.29 1.08
CA TRP A 36 -11.31 2.89 0.84
C TRP A 36 -10.51 2.69 -0.45
N ALA A 37 -10.82 3.42 -1.51
CA ALA A 37 -10.14 3.31 -2.80
C ALA A 37 -8.70 3.84 -2.73
N GLU A 38 -8.50 4.97 -2.05
CA GLU A 38 -7.21 5.56 -1.79
C GLU A 38 -6.38 4.68 -0.82
N ALA A 39 -7.03 4.08 0.17
CA ALA A 39 -6.41 3.10 1.05
C ALA A 39 -5.92 1.87 0.26
N ALA A 40 -6.76 1.30 -0.60
CA ALA A 40 -6.40 0.15 -1.44
C ALA A 40 -5.19 0.49 -2.34
N THR A 41 -5.23 1.65 -2.99
CA THR A 41 -4.12 2.13 -3.84
C THR A 41 -2.82 2.22 -3.04
N ASP A 42 -2.85 2.82 -1.86
CA ASP A 42 -1.65 2.97 -1.03
C ASP A 42 -1.15 1.64 -0.45
N PHE A 43 -2.03 0.72 -0.07
CA PHE A 43 -1.61 -0.61 0.37
C PHE A 43 -1.01 -1.45 -0.75
N PHE A 44 -1.51 -1.31 -1.97
CA PHE A 44 -0.94 -1.98 -3.14
C PHE A 44 0.44 -1.41 -3.50
N GLU A 45 0.60 -0.09 -3.49
CA GLU A 45 1.92 0.52 -3.67
C GLU A 45 2.90 0.12 -2.55
N ALA A 46 2.44 0.08 -1.29
CA ALA A 46 3.25 -0.40 -0.18
C ALA A 46 3.66 -1.86 -0.34
N PHE A 47 2.74 -2.70 -0.82
CA PHE A 47 2.98 -4.12 -1.11
C PHE A 47 4.13 -4.28 -2.11
N LYS A 48 4.04 -3.64 -3.29
CA LYS A 48 5.09 -3.68 -4.33
C LYS A 48 6.45 -3.23 -3.81
N ASN A 49 6.48 -2.11 -3.10
CA ASN A 49 7.70 -1.57 -2.52
C ASN A 49 8.34 -2.49 -1.47
N TYR A 50 7.52 -3.19 -0.68
CA TYR A 50 8.04 -4.17 0.27
C TYR A 50 8.45 -5.47 -0.41
N ASP A 51 7.78 -5.89 -1.48
CA ASP A 51 8.17 -7.08 -2.22
C ASP A 51 9.51 -6.90 -2.94
N GLU A 52 9.67 -5.77 -3.64
CA GLU A 52 10.96 -5.38 -4.26
C GLU A 52 12.09 -5.30 -3.23
N ALA A 53 11.77 -4.85 -2.01
CA ALA A 53 12.73 -4.80 -0.90
C ALA A 53 12.97 -6.15 -0.19
N GLY A 54 12.29 -7.24 -0.58
CA GLY A 54 12.35 -8.54 0.10
C GLY A 54 11.82 -8.50 1.54
N ASN A 55 10.90 -7.59 1.86
CA ASN A 55 10.42 -7.34 3.21
C ASN A 55 9.11 -8.09 3.49
N HIS A 56 9.11 -8.90 4.56
CA HIS A 56 7.95 -9.68 5.03
C HIS A 56 6.68 -8.84 5.28
N ARG A 57 6.81 -7.52 5.51
CA ARG A 57 5.66 -6.61 5.65
C ARG A 57 4.76 -6.57 4.42
N ARG A 58 5.21 -7.02 3.25
CA ARG A 58 4.35 -7.18 2.07
C ARG A 58 3.08 -7.97 2.40
N ILE A 59 3.18 -9.05 3.18
CA ILE A 59 2.02 -9.90 3.54
C ILE A 59 1.01 -9.10 4.38
N GLN A 60 1.49 -8.20 5.24
CA GLN A 60 0.62 -7.34 6.03
C GLN A 60 -0.09 -6.30 5.15
N CYS A 61 0.62 -5.70 4.18
CA CYS A 61 0.02 -4.79 3.21
C CYS A 61 -1.02 -5.50 2.34
N LEU A 62 -0.77 -6.74 1.91
CA LEU A 62 -1.73 -7.54 1.16
C LEU A 62 -3.01 -7.80 1.97
N LYS A 63 -2.89 -8.12 3.27
CA LYS A 63 -4.07 -8.25 4.16
C LYS A 63 -4.88 -6.96 4.25
N TYR A 64 -4.22 -5.81 4.34
CA TYR A 64 -4.91 -4.52 4.35
C TYR A 64 -5.55 -4.17 3.01
N LEU A 65 -4.89 -4.51 1.89
CA LEU A 65 -5.46 -4.35 0.55
C LEU A 65 -6.76 -5.15 0.40
N VAL A 66 -6.75 -6.42 0.81
CA VAL A 66 -7.96 -7.28 0.81
C VAL A 66 -9.07 -6.67 1.67
N LEU A 67 -8.74 -6.17 2.86
CA LEU A 67 -9.71 -5.49 3.72
C LEU A 67 -10.29 -4.22 3.07
N ALA A 68 -9.45 -3.38 2.47
CA ALA A 68 -9.89 -2.17 1.78
C ALA A 68 -10.81 -2.50 0.60
N ASN A 69 -10.47 -3.52 -0.20
CA ASN A 69 -11.29 -3.99 -1.31
C ASN A 69 -12.66 -4.52 -0.85
N MET A 70 -12.71 -5.24 0.29
CA MET A 70 -13.98 -5.68 0.86
C MET A 70 -14.85 -4.50 1.33
N LEU A 71 -14.25 -3.47 1.94
CA LEU A 71 -14.97 -2.29 2.44
C LEU A 71 -15.48 -1.35 1.35
N MET A 72 -14.83 -1.33 0.18
CA MET A 72 -15.33 -0.62 -1.00
C MET A 72 -16.30 -1.43 -1.85
N GLU A 73 -16.65 -2.66 -1.43
CA GLU A 73 -17.49 -3.59 -2.19
C GLU A 73 -16.96 -3.84 -3.61
N SER A 74 -15.63 -3.89 -3.76
CA SER A 74 -14.99 -4.13 -5.05
C SER A 74 -15.17 -5.59 -5.49
N GLU A 75 -15.49 -5.79 -6.76
CA GLU A 75 -15.48 -7.11 -7.40
C GLU A 75 -14.05 -7.56 -7.80
N VAL A 76 -13.06 -6.67 -7.67
CA VAL A 76 -11.67 -6.96 -8.05
C VAL A 76 -11.03 -7.88 -7.02
N ASN A 77 -10.53 -9.03 -7.48
CA ASN A 77 -9.77 -9.96 -6.65
C ASN A 77 -8.28 -9.54 -6.57
N PRO A 78 -7.79 -9.07 -5.40
CA PRO A 78 -6.39 -8.66 -5.24
C PRO A 78 -5.38 -9.82 -5.37
N PHE A 79 -5.82 -11.08 -5.40
CA PHE A 79 -4.96 -12.24 -5.59
C PHE A 79 -4.78 -12.67 -7.04
N ASP A 80 -5.53 -12.06 -7.97
CA ASP A 80 -5.32 -12.32 -9.41
C ASP A 80 -4.00 -11.69 -9.89
N ASP A 81 -3.52 -10.68 -9.19
CA ASP A 81 -2.25 -10.01 -9.48
C ASP A 81 -1.08 -10.98 -9.37
N GLN A 82 -0.15 -10.90 -10.33
CA GLN A 82 0.98 -11.80 -10.42
C GLN A 82 1.92 -11.64 -9.22
N GLU A 83 2.02 -10.42 -8.71
CA GLU A 83 2.85 -10.07 -7.56
C GLU A 83 2.28 -10.61 -6.24
N ALA A 84 0.96 -10.85 -6.17
CA ALA A 84 0.28 -11.38 -4.99
C ALA A 84 0.37 -12.92 -4.88
N LYS A 85 0.96 -13.60 -5.88
CA LYS A 85 1.13 -15.05 -5.91
C LYS A 85 2.37 -15.47 -5.10
N PRO A 86 2.36 -16.64 -4.44
CA PRO A 86 3.45 -17.11 -3.57
C PRO A 86 4.80 -17.30 -4.26
#